data_AF-A0A1G1HHE9-F1
#
_entry.id   AF-A0A1G1HHE9-F1
#
_cell.length_a   1.000
_cell.length_b   1.000
_cell.length_c   1.000
_cell.angle_alpha   90.00
_cell.angle_beta   90.00
_cell.angle_gamma   90.00
#
_symmetry.space_group_name_H-M   'P 1'
#
loop_
_entity.id
_entity.type
_entity.pdbx_description
1 polymer ?
#
loop_
_entity_poly.entity_id
_entity_poly.type
_entity_poly.pdbx_seq_one_letter_code
_entity_poly.pdbx_strand_id
1 'polypeptide(L)'
;MKKVFFSQHLLHSLADEGRITLDHNVLTLLSKDRPSFTLEPAFRFTGTVDGKPDPRGLVGTIRSAKDIRDMKAEIYLDSILFEETAYQTVPGFIGEERELMEKLSDTDLLARFLLENLS
;
A
#
# COMPACT_ATOMS: atom_id res chain seq x y z
N MET A 1 8.18 3.21 10.19
CA MET A 1 7.70 3.16 8.79
C MET A 1 6.20 3.31 8.77
N LYS A 2 5.69 4.27 8.00
CA LYS A 2 4.25 4.55 7.87
C LYS A 2 3.65 3.61 6.81
N LYS A 3 2.59 2.88 7.18
CA LYS A 3 1.81 2.07 6.23
C LYS A 3 0.47 2.73 5.97
N VAL A 4 0.05 2.75 4.71
CA VAL A 4 -1.21 3.33 4.26
C VAL A 4 -1.93 2.35 3.36
N PHE A 5 -3.25 2.23 3.47
CA PHE A 5 -4.04 1.46 2.53
C PHE A 5 -4.58 2.36 1.43
N PHE A 6 -4.35 1.97 0.18
CA PHE A 6 -4.87 2.61 -1.01
C PHE A 6 -5.86 1.68 -1.68
N SER A 7 -7.15 2.04 -1.71
CA SER A 7 -8.12 1.26 -2.49
C SER A 7 -7.82 1.38 -3.98
N GLN A 8 -8.13 0.33 -4.74
CA GLN A 8 -7.93 0.33 -6.19
C GLN A 8 -8.68 1.49 -6.86
N HIS A 9 -9.93 1.72 -6.44
CA HIS A 9 -10.73 2.85 -6.93
C HIS A 9 -10.05 4.20 -6.68
N LEU A 10 -9.48 4.42 -5.47
CA LEU A 10 -8.78 5.67 -5.16
C LEU A 10 -7.57 5.87 -6.06
N LEU A 11 -6.77 4.82 -6.29
CA LEU A 11 -5.60 4.92 -7.17
C LEU A 11 -6.01 5.24 -8.60
N HIS A 12 -7.07 4.62 -9.12
CA HIS A 12 -7.58 4.97 -10.45
C HIS A 12 -7.99 6.44 -10.53
N SER A 13 -8.81 6.94 -9.60
CA SER A 13 -9.23 8.35 -9.61
C SER A 13 -8.04 9.31 -9.54
N LEU A 14 -7.05 9.03 -8.70
CA LEU A 14 -5.86 9.86 -8.58
C LEU A 14 -4.98 9.82 -9.85
N ALA A 15 -4.91 8.67 -10.53
CA ALA A 15 -4.19 8.54 -11.79
C ALA A 15 -4.88 9.35 -12.90
N ASP A 16 -6.21 9.24 -13.00
CA ASP A 16 -7.02 10.00 -13.97
C ASP A 16 -6.91 11.51 -13.75
N GLU A 17 -6.82 11.95 -12.48
CA GLU A 17 -6.57 13.34 -12.09
C GLU A 17 -5.12 13.80 -12.31
N GLY A 18 -4.20 12.91 -12.71
CA GLY A 18 -2.79 13.23 -12.87
C GLY A 18 -2.08 13.59 -11.56
N ARG A 19 -2.55 13.06 -10.43
CA ARG A 19 -2.05 13.37 -9.07
C ARG A 19 -1.09 12.32 -8.53
N ILE A 20 -0.89 11.24 -9.26
CA ILE A 20 0.06 10.19 -8.93
C ILE A 20 0.84 9.75 -10.15
N THR A 21 2.00 9.18 -9.93
CA THR A 21 2.70 8.35 -10.91
C THR A 21 2.87 6.95 -10.33
N LEU A 22 2.68 5.94 -11.17
CA LEU A 22 2.90 4.54 -10.81
C LEU A 22 3.96 3.96 -11.73
N ASP A 23 5.09 3.56 -11.14
CA ASP A 23 6.16 2.86 -11.85
C ASP A 23 6.36 1.49 -11.18
N HIS A 24 6.02 0.42 -11.91
CA HIS A 24 5.94 -0.94 -11.37
C HIS A 24 5.06 -1.03 -10.10
N ASN A 25 5.69 -1.18 -8.93
CA ASN A 25 5.03 -1.22 -7.64
C ASN A 25 5.33 0.02 -6.78
N VAL A 26 5.89 1.08 -7.36
CA VAL A 26 6.19 2.32 -6.66
C VAL A 26 5.15 3.36 -7.03
N LEU A 27 4.38 3.78 -6.03
CA LEU A 27 3.44 4.89 -6.11
C LEU A 27 4.12 6.15 -5.63
N THR A 28 4.13 7.20 -6.45
CA THR A 28 4.57 8.54 -6.03
C THR A 28 3.39 9.49 -6.08
N LEU A 29 3.09 10.17 -4.97
CA LEU A 29 2.07 11.22 -4.95
C LEU A 29 2.68 12.52 -5.52
N LEU A 30 2.01 13.16 -6.47
CA LEU A 30 2.45 14.44 -7.04
C LEU A 30 1.99 15.63 -6.18
N SER A 31 2.21 15.54 -4.88
CA SER A 31 2.00 16.62 -3.91
C SER A 31 3.31 17.40 -3.67
N LYS A 32 3.28 18.38 -2.76
CA LYS A 32 4.46 19.23 -2.43
C LYS A 32 5.68 18.40 -2.01
N ASP A 33 5.48 17.41 -1.14
CA ASP A 33 6.57 16.62 -0.54
C ASP A 33 6.90 15.34 -1.34
N ARG A 34 6.14 15.08 -2.41
CA ARG A 34 6.30 13.93 -3.32
C ARG A 34 6.57 12.58 -2.64
N PRO A 35 5.81 12.19 -1.60
CA PRO A 35 6.07 10.93 -0.91
C PRO A 35 5.88 9.75 -1.86
N SER A 36 6.71 8.73 -1.68
CA SER A 36 6.68 7.50 -2.48
C SER A 36 6.45 6.28 -1.61
N PHE A 37 5.68 5.32 -2.12
CA PHE A 37 5.28 4.11 -1.41
C PHE A 37 5.59 2.88 -2.26
N THR A 38 6.17 1.85 -1.64
CA THR A 38 6.21 0.52 -2.25
C THR A 38 4.85 -0.14 -1.98
N LEU A 39 4.16 -0.55 -3.04
CA LEU A 39 2.85 -1.17 -2.96
C LEU A 39 2.91 -2.70 -2.93
N GLU A 40 2.11 -3.28 -2.05
CA GLU A 40 1.81 -4.70 -2.00
C GLU A 40 0.29 -4.91 -2.14
N PRO A 41 -0.19 -5.81 -3.01
CA PRO A 41 -1.62 -6.11 -3.16
C PRO A 41 -2.26 -6.52 -1.83
N ALA A 42 -3.43 -5.97 -1.53
CA ALA A 42 -4.10 -6.17 -0.26
C ALA A 42 -5.63 -6.02 -0.36
N PHE A 43 -6.31 -6.48 0.69
CA PHE A 43 -7.77 -6.46 0.79
C PHE A 43 -8.19 -5.91 2.14
N ARG A 44 -9.12 -4.96 2.15
CA ARG A 44 -9.78 -4.48 3.36
C ARG A 44 -11.10 -5.21 3.52
N PHE A 45 -11.27 -5.94 4.62
CA PHE A 45 -12.51 -6.65 4.93
C PHE A 45 -13.58 -5.68 5.42
N THR A 46 -14.77 -5.71 4.81
CA THR A 46 -15.88 -4.78 5.12
C THR A 46 -17.06 -5.44 5.80
N GLY A 47 -17.25 -6.75 5.62
CA GLY A 47 -18.35 -7.51 6.21
C GLY A 47 -18.34 -8.96 5.75
N THR A 48 -19.26 -9.77 6.28
CA THR A 48 -19.60 -11.08 5.73
C THR A 48 -20.59 -10.90 4.58
N VAL A 49 -20.52 -11.76 3.55
CA VAL A 49 -21.42 -11.69 2.39
C VAL A 49 -22.89 -11.92 2.80
N ASP A 50 -23.13 -12.79 3.76
CA ASP A 50 -24.46 -13.15 4.26
C ASP A 50 -24.97 -12.23 5.39
N GLY A 51 -24.19 -11.23 5.78
CA GLY A 51 -24.53 -10.29 6.86
C GLY A 51 -24.52 -10.89 8.27
N LYS A 52 -24.04 -12.13 8.44
CA LYS A 52 -23.91 -12.77 9.75
C LYS A 52 -22.73 -12.22 10.55
N PRO A 53 -22.63 -12.53 11.87
CA PRO A 53 -21.47 -12.16 12.67
C PRO A 53 -20.15 -12.63 12.02
N ASP A 54 -19.07 -11.94 12.33
CA ASP A 54 -17.72 -12.27 11.87
C ASP A 54 -17.03 -13.25 12.84
N PRO A 55 -17.04 -14.57 12.57
CA PRO A 55 -16.50 -15.57 13.50
C PRO A 55 -14.98 -15.51 13.62
N ARG A 56 -14.29 -14.87 12.67
CA ARG A 56 -12.81 -14.82 12.60
C ARG A 56 -12.22 -13.45 12.90
N GLY A 57 -13.05 -12.45 13.18
CA GLY A 57 -12.60 -11.10 13.53
C GLY A 57 -11.79 -10.42 12.41
N LEU A 58 -12.08 -10.75 11.14
CA LEU A 58 -11.40 -10.18 9.98
C LEU A 58 -12.00 -8.84 9.54
N VAL A 59 -13.27 -8.57 9.82
CA VAL A 59 -13.95 -7.33 9.43
C VAL A 59 -13.26 -6.12 10.05
N GLY A 60 -13.00 -5.11 9.23
CA GLY A 60 -12.25 -3.91 9.62
C GLY A 60 -10.73 -4.07 9.51
N THR A 61 -10.22 -5.28 9.27
CA THR A 61 -8.79 -5.51 9.06
C THR A 61 -8.39 -5.35 7.60
N ILE A 62 -7.08 -5.18 7.39
CA ILE A 62 -6.44 -5.23 6.08
C ILE A 62 -5.45 -6.39 6.09
N ARG A 63 -5.41 -7.15 5.00
CA ARG A 63 -4.48 -8.27 4.80
C ARG A 63 -3.86 -8.18 3.42
N SER A 64 -2.56 -8.48 3.32
CA SER A 64 -1.91 -8.60 2.01
C SER A 64 -2.45 -9.84 1.28
N ALA A 65 -2.36 -9.85 -0.05
CA ALA A 65 -2.72 -11.03 -0.83
C ALA A 65 -1.86 -12.25 -0.44
N LYS A 66 -0.64 -12.02 0.06
CA LYS A 66 0.20 -13.07 0.63
C LYS A 66 -0.40 -13.63 1.91
N ASP A 67 -0.79 -12.78 2.86
CA ASP A 67 -1.41 -13.21 4.12
C ASP A 67 -2.68 -14.04 3.86
N ILE A 68 -3.50 -13.64 2.89
CA ILE A 68 -4.71 -14.38 2.50
C ILE A 68 -4.38 -15.80 2.03
N ARG A 69 -3.35 -15.96 1.18
CA ARG A 69 -2.89 -17.27 0.73
C ARG A 69 -2.30 -18.10 1.87
N ASP A 70 -1.54 -17.46 2.76
CA ASP A 70 -0.93 -18.12 3.92
C ASP A 70 -2.01 -18.61 4.91
N MET A 71 -3.13 -17.89 5.01
CA MET A 71 -4.34 -18.31 5.71
C MET A 71 -5.11 -19.43 5.00
N LYS A 72 -4.70 -19.86 3.79
CA LYS A 72 -5.42 -20.80 2.92
C LYS A 72 -6.84 -20.34 2.58
N ALA A 73 -7.04 -19.02 2.51
CA ALA A 73 -8.28 -18.43 2.04
C ALA A 73 -8.22 -18.24 0.51
N GLU A 74 -9.39 -18.23 -0.11
CA GLU A 74 -9.55 -18.10 -1.56
C GLU A 74 -10.03 -16.68 -1.91
N ILE A 75 -9.36 -16.05 -2.88
CA ILE A 75 -9.72 -14.73 -3.38
C ILE A 75 -10.60 -14.91 -4.61
N TYR A 76 -11.77 -14.27 -4.61
CA TYR A 76 -12.69 -14.22 -5.75
C TYR A 76 -13.20 -12.79 -5.96
N LEU A 77 -12.59 -12.06 -6.90
CA LEU A 77 -12.90 -10.66 -7.19
C LEU A 77 -12.80 -9.77 -5.93
N ASP A 78 -13.93 -9.27 -5.45
CA ASP A 78 -14.09 -8.45 -4.25
C ASP A 78 -14.50 -9.28 -3.02
N SER A 79 -14.51 -10.60 -3.13
CA SER A 79 -14.89 -11.52 -2.08
C SER A 79 -13.72 -12.42 -1.68
N ILE A 80 -13.65 -12.78 -0.40
CA ILE A 80 -12.67 -13.73 0.12
C ILE A 80 -13.40 -14.82 0.88
N LEU A 81 -13.22 -16.08 0.47
CA LEU A 81 -13.70 -17.25 1.20
C LEU A 81 -12.62 -17.72 2.16
N PHE A 82 -12.90 -17.68 3.46
CA PHE A 82 -12.01 -18.24 4.46
C PHE A 82 -12.79 -19.28 5.27
N GLU A 83 -12.36 -20.53 5.13
CA GLU A 83 -13.09 -21.70 5.65
C GLU A 83 -14.55 -21.69 5.15
N GLU A 84 -15.53 -21.58 6.05
CA GLU A 84 -16.96 -21.60 5.75
C GLU A 84 -17.57 -20.18 5.69
N THR A 85 -16.74 -19.13 5.76
CA THR A 85 -17.23 -17.73 5.78
C THR A 85 -16.75 -16.97 4.55
N ALA A 86 -17.71 -16.48 3.77
CA ALA A 86 -17.45 -15.56 2.68
C ALA A 86 -17.48 -14.11 3.19
N TYR A 87 -16.41 -13.36 2.90
CA TYR A 87 -16.25 -11.96 3.26
C TYR A 87 -16.33 -11.06 2.05
N GLN A 88 -16.99 -9.92 2.21
CA GLN A 88 -16.89 -8.78 1.29
C GLN A 88 -15.62 -7.99 1.60
N THR A 89 -14.93 -7.58 0.55
CA THR A 89 -13.67 -6.86 0.65
C THR A 89 -13.59 -5.72 -0.34
N VAL A 90 -12.75 -4.73 -0.02
CA VAL A 90 -12.31 -3.70 -0.96
C VAL A 90 -10.89 -4.06 -1.42
N PRO A 91 -10.69 -4.33 -2.72
CA PRO A 91 -9.35 -4.57 -3.26
C PRO A 91 -8.53 -3.28 -3.28
N GLY A 92 -7.23 -3.42 -3.07
CA GLY A 92 -6.30 -2.30 -3.02
C GLY A 92 -4.88 -2.74 -2.74
N PHE A 93 -4.12 -1.86 -2.10
CA PHE A 93 -2.70 -2.03 -1.82
C PHE A 93 -2.36 -1.50 -0.43
N ILE A 94 -1.47 -2.20 0.26
CA ILE A 94 -0.72 -1.63 1.38
C ILE A 94 0.48 -0.92 0.77
N GLY A 95 0.58 0.39 0.97
CA GLY A 95 1.76 1.16 0.65
C GLY A 95 2.64 1.34 1.87
N GLU A 96 3.90 0.96 1.76
CA GLU A 96 4.94 1.25 2.74
C GLU A 96 5.73 2.46 2.29
N GLU A 97 5.73 3.52 3.08
CA GLU A 97 6.44 4.76 2.75
C GLU A 97 7.94 4.46 2.59
N ARG A 98 8.48 4.83 1.43
CA ARG A 98 9.91 4.83 1.18
C ARG A 98 10.44 6.11 1.80
N GLU A 99 11.33 5.97 2.77
CA GLU A 99 12.18 7.10 3.13
C GLU A 99 12.94 7.49 1.87
N LEU A 100 12.76 8.74 1.41
CA LEU A 100 13.78 9.36 0.60
C LEU A 100 15.01 9.42 1.50
N MET A 101 15.86 8.39 1.43
CA MET A 101 17.27 8.74 1.34
C MET A 101 17.32 9.60 0.09
N GLU A 102 17.30 10.92 0.27
CA GLU A 102 18.00 11.78 -0.68
C GLU A 102 19.32 11.05 -0.89
N LYS A 103 19.46 10.38 -2.03
CA LYS A 103 20.77 10.28 -2.65
C LYS A 103 21.11 11.74 -2.86
N LEU A 104 21.67 12.38 -1.82
CA LEU A 104 22.70 13.38 -2.00
C LEU A 104 23.52 12.77 -3.12
N SER A 105 23.48 13.39 -4.29
CA SER A 105 24.28 12.89 -5.39
C SER A 105 25.71 12.79 -4.86
N ASP A 106 26.55 11.91 -5.41
CA ASP A 106 27.94 11.82 -4.94
C ASP A 106 28.60 13.22 -4.94
N THR A 107 28.12 14.14 -5.79
CA THR A 107 28.44 15.57 -5.81
C THR A 107 28.00 16.33 -4.54
N ASP A 108 26.80 16.12 -4.01
CA ASP A 108 26.32 16.79 -2.79
C ASP A 108 27.00 16.23 -1.53
N LEU A 109 27.31 14.93 -1.51
CA LEU A 109 28.12 14.32 -0.45
C LEU A 109 29.55 14.86 -0.47
N LEU A 110 30.14 14.99 -1.66
CA LEU A 110 31.47 15.57 -1.85
C LEU A 110 31.50 17.05 -1.44
N ALA A 111 30.48 17.82 -1.80
CA ALA A 111 30.39 19.23 -1.45
C ALA A 111 30.37 19.43 0.08
N ARG A 112 29.62 18.61 0.83
CA ARG A 112 29.62 18.64 2.29
C ARG A 112 30.97 18.25 2.90
N PHE A 113 31.57 17.15 2.43
CA PHE A 113 32.86 16.69 2.94
C PHE A 113 33.97 17.74 2.77
N LEU A 114 34.00 18.43 1.63
CA LEU A 114 34.97 19.49 1.38
C LEU A 114 34.76 20.68 2.32
N LEU A 115 33.52 21.10 2.57
CA LEU A 115 33.22 22.21 3.47
C LEU A 115 33.62 21.91 4.92
N GLU A 116 33.41 20.69 5.40
CA GLU A 116 33.75 20.28 6.77
C GLU A 116 35.25 20.14 7.03
N ASN A 117 36.05 19.80 6.01
CA ASN A 117 37.49 19.57 6.14
C ASN A 117 38.37 20.72 5.62
N LEU A 118 37.77 21.80 5.13
CA LEU A 118 38.46 23.04 4.75
C LEU A 118 38.40 24.12 5.85
N SER A 119 37.95 23.78 7.06
CA SER A 119 37.96 24.64 8.24
C SER A 119 39.15 24.35 9.15
#